data_AF-A0A962LH53-F1
#
_entry.id   AF-A0A962LH53-F1
#
_cell.length_a   1.000
_cell.length_b   1.000
_cell.length_c   1.000
_cell.angle_alpha   90.00
_cell.angle_beta   90.00
_cell.angle_gamma   90.00
#
_symmetry.space_group_name_H-M   'P 1'
#
loop_
_entity.id
_entity.type
_entity.pdbx_description
1 polymer ?
#
loop_
_entity_poly.entity_id
_entity_poly.type
_entity_poly.pdbx_seq_one_letter_code
_entity_poly.pdbx_strand_id
1 'polypeptide(L)'
;MKKFDITFRGEVLPKHDPEQVKAGFVELFKIQDPGMLDDIFSGQTVVLRSNLDRKAAAEYFVKVNKLGGVIELVTSSARYRDNENGSMEHAANGDAGSHNGGNSHQGPKLDGDILFRQPGRIDRSWPVSSARQSQRRQAAGASPAGASADAPLQGSREQGQEDQAARQRAQAIVTAGASLAQPTSGLAAQGARADAAPGVEAKSGTESQAQAAAEALLEAGFRSEAAAQAQAQAREKAKKAAEAQALADAIKRAEAEAYAEAASRAETAALAEAAARREAAALKEEEAKRSRELEEARKLRELAAQERAAAEESRRLAEEKERRRLLALQIDEETRRELARLEARGLQIQKETESNLNLLEQKAVAAGTEAELEIARLKELALDASDKAQEEIQRLQQLESATQRSMEQDISRLEELESQSKRNAEEQLARLKEREQEINCSAREEITTLEKAVRETRRKAAEEIARLEQSIADVQKQAEIDAGELEALIESAKHHAEQETASLLEQREKTGRSATEEADAIQEKLQISTNSAQERIVEIRKMLEEARETASNEQSRLEALEREADQRAEKTIAELRLAMANTRDAAVKELEQLQIKESEVLCKQAAQIVRLKQQ
;
A
#
# COMPACT_ATOMS: atom_id res chain seq x y z
N MET A 1 2.77 4.18 -16.51
CA MET A 1 3.98 3.68 -15.80
C MET A 1 3.54 2.99 -14.50
N LYS A 2 4.30 2.01 -13.97
CA LYS A 2 3.98 1.41 -12.65
C LYS A 2 4.30 2.41 -11.53
N LYS A 3 3.34 2.64 -10.64
CA LYS A 3 3.50 3.44 -9.41
C LYS A 3 3.84 2.53 -8.23
N PHE A 4 4.56 3.09 -7.27
CA PHE A 4 5.05 2.40 -6.08
C PHE A 4 4.73 3.20 -4.82
N ASP A 5 4.45 2.48 -3.76
CA ASP A 5 4.28 3.00 -2.42
C ASP A 5 5.40 2.45 -1.54
N ILE A 6 5.85 3.25 -0.57
CA ILE A 6 6.86 2.86 0.40
C ILE A 6 6.17 2.57 1.72
N THR A 7 6.34 1.35 2.19
CA THR A 7 5.83 0.89 3.50
C THR A 7 6.97 0.66 4.47
N PHE A 8 6.74 1.03 5.73
CA PHE A 8 7.66 0.84 6.85
C PHE A 8 6.96 0.05 7.96
N ARG A 9 7.65 -0.93 8.56
CA ARG A 9 7.07 -1.82 9.58
C ARG A 9 7.46 -1.47 11.02
N GLY A 10 8.02 -0.28 11.26
CA GLY A 10 8.60 0.07 12.58
C GLY A 10 9.96 -0.58 12.87
N GLU A 11 10.40 -1.55 12.06
CA GLU A 11 11.64 -2.30 12.26
C GLU A 11 12.90 -1.46 11.97
N VAL A 12 13.81 -1.43 12.94
CA VAL A 12 15.14 -0.81 12.86
C VAL A 12 16.21 -1.90 12.75
N LEU A 13 17.18 -1.71 11.85
CA LEU A 13 18.27 -2.65 11.64
C LEU A 13 19.15 -2.78 12.91
N PRO A 14 19.62 -4.00 13.30
CA PRO A 14 20.33 -4.27 14.58
C PRO A 14 21.70 -3.58 14.80
N LYS A 15 22.03 -2.55 14.04
CA LYS A 15 23.28 -1.76 14.10
C LYS A 15 23.04 -0.25 14.15
N HIS A 16 21.78 0.19 14.12
CA HIS A 16 21.41 1.61 14.15
C HIS A 16 20.66 1.92 15.45
N ASP A 17 20.98 3.07 16.03
CA ASP A 17 20.31 3.59 17.21
C ASP A 17 18.87 4.02 16.84
N PRO A 18 17.82 3.49 17.48
CA PRO A 18 16.44 3.83 17.16
C PRO A 18 16.11 5.32 17.34
N GLU A 19 16.80 6.04 18.23
CA GLU A 19 16.58 7.49 18.39
C GLU A 19 17.14 8.27 17.20
N GLN A 20 18.29 7.86 16.67
CA GLN A 20 18.87 8.44 15.45
C GLN A 20 18.01 8.11 14.22
N VAL A 21 17.45 6.90 14.13
CA VAL A 21 16.52 6.54 13.04
C VAL A 21 15.25 7.40 13.11
N LYS A 22 14.67 7.58 14.31
CA LYS A 22 13.53 8.47 14.55
C LYS A 22 13.83 9.91 14.12
N ALA A 23 14.97 10.48 14.52
CA ALA A 23 15.38 11.83 14.12
C ALA A 23 15.57 11.96 12.59
N GLY A 24 16.21 10.98 11.95
CA GLY A 24 16.36 10.95 10.50
C GLY A 24 15.04 10.84 9.73
N PHE A 25 14.05 10.14 10.29
CA PHE A 25 12.69 10.10 9.73
C PHE A 25 11.97 11.45 9.83
N VAL A 26 12.10 12.15 10.96
CA VAL A 26 11.58 13.51 11.16
C VAL A 26 12.14 14.45 10.09
N GLU A 27 13.45 14.43 9.86
CA GLU A 27 14.10 15.25 8.83
C GLU A 27 13.67 14.88 7.41
N LEU A 28 13.73 13.59 7.07
CA LEU A 28 13.47 13.09 5.71
C LEU A 28 12.02 13.27 5.26
N PHE A 29 11.05 13.11 6.17
CA PHE A 29 9.62 13.21 5.87
C PHE A 29 8.96 14.53 6.33
N LYS A 30 9.69 15.36 7.08
CA LYS A 30 9.23 16.65 7.67
C LYS A 30 8.03 16.47 8.61
N ILE A 31 8.10 15.45 9.46
CA ILE A 31 7.06 15.14 10.47
C ILE A 31 7.27 16.08 11.66
N GLN A 32 6.28 16.93 11.96
CA GLN A 32 6.35 17.91 13.06
C GLN A 32 5.70 17.41 14.36
N ASP A 33 4.89 16.35 14.29
CA ASP A 33 4.17 15.80 15.45
C ASP A 33 4.95 14.60 16.02
N PRO A 34 5.43 14.65 17.27
CA PRO A 34 6.14 13.52 17.89
C PRO A 34 5.22 12.31 18.12
N GLY A 35 3.93 12.50 18.37
CA GLY A 35 2.99 11.40 18.55
C GLY A 35 2.77 10.60 17.26
N MET A 36 2.82 11.28 16.11
CA MET A 36 2.80 10.62 14.79
C MET A 36 4.07 9.79 14.54
N LEU A 37 5.22 10.19 15.12
CA LEU A 37 6.46 9.43 15.00
C LEU A 37 6.40 8.13 15.80
N ASP A 38 5.87 8.16 17.02
CA ASP A 38 5.68 6.93 17.81
C ASP A 38 4.65 5.99 17.17
N ASP A 39 3.57 6.51 16.58
CA ASP A 39 2.60 5.72 15.79
C ASP A 39 3.29 5.01 14.59
N ILE A 40 4.29 5.65 13.94
CA ILE A 40 5.07 5.08 12.81
C ILE A 40 6.06 3.99 13.26
N PHE A 41 6.62 4.11 14.47
CA PHE A 41 7.57 3.13 15.04
C PHE A 41 6.88 2.07 15.94
N SER A 42 5.55 2.01 15.93
CA SER A 42 4.72 1.07 16.71
C SER A 42 4.85 -0.41 16.32
N GLY A 43 5.52 -0.73 15.22
CA GLY A 43 5.54 -2.06 14.60
C GLY A 43 4.42 -2.28 13.56
N GLN A 44 3.46 -1.35 13.45
CA GLN A 44 2.44 -1.43 12.40
C GLN A 44 3.04 -1.06 11.02
N THR A 45 2.57 -1.72 9.96
CA THR A 45 2.98 -1.37 8.58
C THR A 45 2.30 -0.06 8.15
N VAL A 46 3.06 1.04 8.10
CA VAL A 46 2.59 2.38 7.73
C VAL A 46 3.10 2.78 6.34
N VAL A 47 2.27 3.51 5.58
CA VAL A 47 2.60 4.02 4.24
C VAL A 47 3.23 5.40 4.35
N LEU A 48 4.54 5.51 4.12
CA LEU A 48 5.27 6.78 4.25
C LEU A 48 5.00 7.74 3.08
N ARG A 49 4.94 7.20 1.85
CA ARG A 49 4.58 7.90 0.61
C ARG A 49 3.95 6.92 -0.37
N SER A 50 2.93 7.37 -1.09
CA SER A 50 2.23 6.63 -2.15
C SER A 50 2.44 7.25 -3.52
N ASN A 51 2.11 6.49 -4.57
CA ASN A 51 2.11 6.92 -5.97
C ASN A 51 3.45 7.48 -6.51
N LEU A 52 4.57 7.01 -5.96
CA LEU A 52 5.91 7.37 -6.42
C LEU A 52 6.26 6.66 -7.74
N ASP A 53 7.01 7.34 -8.59
CA ASP A 53 7.64 6.71 -9.75
C ASP A 53 8.86 5.87 -9.33
N ARG A 54 9.17 4.83 -10.11
CA ARG A 54 10.23 3.84 -9.80
C ARG A 54 11.55 4.46 -9.35
N LYS A 55 11.97 5.58 -9.96
CA LYS A 55 13.20 6.30 -9.60
C LYS A 55 13.09 6.95 -8.22
N ALA A 56 12.04 7.72 -7.97
CA ALA A 56 11.80 8.36 -6.67
C ALA A 56 11.63 7.32 -5.55
N ALA A 57 10.91 6.23 -5.82
CA ALA A 57 10.74 5.13 -4.88
C ALA A 57 12.09 4.48 -4.50
N ALA A 58 12.98 4.26 -5.47
CA ALA A 58 14.33 3.76 -5.22
C ALA A 58 15.24 4.77 -4.47
N GLU A 59 15.11 6.07 -4.74
CA GLU A 59 15.86 7.11 -4.01
C GLU A 59 15.47 7.17 -2.53
N TYR A 60 14.17 7.15 -2.22
CA TYR A 60 13.70 7.01 -0.84
C TYR A 60 14.07 5.66 -0.23
N PHE A 61 14.07 4.56 -1.02
CA PHE A 61 14.50 3.24 -0.56
C PHE A 61 15.92 3.29 0.02
N VAL A 62 16.86 3.84 -0.75
CA VAL A 62 18.26 3.97 -0.35
C VAL A 62 18.41 4.93 0.83
N LYS A 63 17.65 6.03 0.88
CA LYS A 63 17.72 6.99 2.00
C LYS A 63 17.28 6.40 3.33
N VAL A 64 16.14 5.70 3.37
CA VAL A 64 15.63 5.12 4.63
C VAL A 64 16.47 3.92 5.08
N ASN A 65 16.96 3.07 4.17
CA ASN A 65 17.90 2.00 4.52
C ASN A 65 19.22 2.55 5.09
N LYS A 66 19.72 3.69 4.57
CA LYS A 66 20.90 4.38 5.13
C LYS A 66 20.66 4.97 6.52
N LEU A 67 19.42 5.30 6.86
CA LEU A 67 19.02 5.70 8.21
C LEU A 67 18.80 4.50 9.13
N GLY A 68 18.87 3.26 8.63
CA GLY A 68 18.66 2.05 9.43
C GLY A 68 17.23 1.53 9.49
N GLY A 69 16.28 2.10 8.75
CA GLY A 69 14.88 1.64 8.73
C GLY A 69 14.60 0.57 7.68
N VAL A 70 13.93 -0.52 8.06
CA VAL A 70 13.53 -1.60 7.14
C VAL A 70 12.23 -1.23 6.43
N ILE A 71 12.29 -1.01 5.12
CA ILE A 71 11.15 -0.65 4.27
C ILE A 71 10.96 -1.59 3.09
N GLU A 72 9.72 -1.63 2.61
CA GLU A 72 9.25 -2.49 1.52
C GLU A 72 8.64 -1.62 0.40
N LEU A 73 8.97 -1.93 -0.87
CA LEU A 73 8.41 -1.25 -2.04
C LEU A 73 7.24 -2.07 -2.59
N VAL A 74 6.02 -1.58 -2.36
CA VAL A 74 4.80 -2.23 -2.83
C VAL A 74 4.34 -1.51 -4.11
N THR A 75 4.03 -2.24 -5.19
CA THR A 75 3.38 -1.62 -6.36
C THR A 75 1.98 -1.15 -5.96
N SER A 76 1.61 0.10 -6.23
CA SER A 76 0.35 0.71 -5.74
C SER A 76 -0.91 -0.05 -6.18
N SER A 77 -0.84 -0.81 -7.28
CA SER A 77 -1.90 -1.70 -7.78
C SER A 77 -2.11 -2.98 -6.95
N ALA A 78 -1.16 -3.37 -6.10
CA ALA A 78 -1.30 -4.57 -5.26
C ALA A 78 -2.20 -4.32 -4.04
N ARG A 79 -2.09 -3.15 -3.40
CA ARG A 79 -2.91 -2.79 -2.22
C ARG A 79 -4.41 -2.81 -2.47
N TYR A 80 -4.85 -2.49 -3.69
CA TYR A 80 -6.27 -2.55 -4.04
C TYR A 80 -6.83 -3.98 -4.06
N ARG A 81 -5.99 -5.01 -4.23
CA ARG A 81 -6.44 -6.41 -4.21
C ARG A 81 -6.53 -6.98 -2.79
N ASP A 82 -5.57 -6.67 -1.93
CA ASP A 82 -5.56 -7.20 -0.56
C ASP A 82 -6.65 -6.59 0.33
N ASN A 83 -7.02 -5.32 0.10
CA ASN A 83 -8.13 -4.68 0.85
C ASN A 83 -9.53 -5.08 0.37
N GLU A 84 -9.70 -5.60 -0.86
CA GLU A 84 -11.02 -6.09 -1.32
C GLU A 84 -11.29 -7.53 -0.83
N ASN A 85 -10.27 -8.39 -0.76
CA ASN A 85 -10.43 -9.76 -0.25
C ASN A 85 -10.72 -9.83 1.27
N GLY A 86 -10.32 -8.81 2.05
CA GLY A 86 -10.47 -8.82 3.51
C GLY A 86 -11.87 -8.48 4.05
N SER A 87 -12.83 -8.12 3.19
CA SER A 87 -14.11 -7.52 3.64
C SER A 87 -15.39 -8.15 3.05
N MET A 88 -15.31 -9.34 2.42
CA MET A 88 -16.50 -10.04 1.85
C MET A 88 -16.94 -11.34 2.56
N GLU A 89 -16.18 -11.89 3.52
CA GLU A 89 -16.54 -13.15 4.20
C GLU A 89 -17.65 -13.06 5.27
N HIS A 90 -18.44 -11.98 5.31
CA HIS A 90 -19.55 -11.80 6.28
C HIS A 90 -20.90 -11.40 5.64
N ALA A 91 -21.19 -11.92 4.45
CA ALA A 91 -22.51 -11.81 3.81
C ALA A 91 -22.97 -13.10 3.09
N ALA A 92 -22.63 -14.27 3.61
CA ALA A 92 -23.10 -15.56 3.09
C ALA A 92 -24.42 -16.02 3.77
N ASN A 93 -25.50 -15.27 3.54
CA ASN A 93 -26.90 -15.72 3.67
C ASN A 93 -27.85 -14.59 3.30
N GLY A 94 -28.71 -14.76 2.28
CA GLY A 94 -29.83 -13.84 2.04
C GLY A 94 -30.11 -13.46 0.59
N ASP A 95 -30.81 -14.36 -0.11
CA ASP A 95 -31.86 -14.05 -1.09
C ASP A 95 -31.49 -13.62 -2.53
N ALA A 96 -32.31 -14.09 -3.47
CA ALA A 96 -32.05 -14.10 -4.90
C ALA A 96 -32.77 -12.96 -5.64
N GLY A 97 -32.15 -11.77 -5.64
CA GLY A 97 -32.63 -10.59 -6.36
C GLY A 97 -32.08 -10.46 -7.79
N SER A 98 -32.52 -11.34 -8.71
CA SER A 98 -32.19 -11.23 -10.14
C SER A 98 -32.68 -9.91 -10.74
N HIS A 99 -31.78 -9.03 -11.21
CA HIS A 99 -32.06 -8.03 -12.26
C HIS A 99 -30.88 -7.91 -13.23
N ASN A 100 -31.19 -7.98 -14.52
CA ASN A 100 -30.24 -8.01 -15.65
C ASN A 100 -30.53 -6.82 -16.59
N GLY A 101 -29.48 -6.23 -17.18
CA GLY A 101 -29.58 -5.26 -18.28
C GLY A 101 -29.15 -3.83 -17.94
N GLY A 102 -28.09 -3.33 -18.61
CA GLY A 102 -27.60 -1.96 -18.42
C GLY A 102 -26.29 -1.60 -19.14
N ASN A 103 -26.03 -2.20 -20.31
CA ASN A 103 -24.78 -2.05 -21.07
C ASN A 103 -24.44 -0.57 -21.37
N SER A 104 -23.31 -0.06 -20.85
CA SER A 104 -22.94 1.35 -20.96
C SER A 104 -21.41 1.58 -20.99
N HIS A 105 -20.75 1.29 -22.12
CA HIS A 105 -19.34 1.62 -22.35
C HIS A 105 -19.10 2.26 -23.74
N GLN A 106 -19.29 3.58 -23.83
CA GLN A 106 -18.53 4.45 -24.71
C GLN A 106 -18.04 5.66 -23.91
N GLY A 107 -16.87 5.51 -23.26
CA GLY A 107 -16.18 6.64 -22.63
C GLY A 107 -15.39 7.43 -23.67
N PRO A 108 -15.52 8.77 -23.74
CA PRO A 108 -14.68 9.57 -24.62
C PRO A 108 -13.24 9.60 -24.12
N LYS A 109 -12.29 9.60 -25.05
CA LYS A 109 -10.87 9.82 -24.73
C LYS A 109 -10.69 11.23 -24.15
N LEU A 110 -10.05 11.30 -22.99
CA LEU A 110 -9.35 12.51 -22.56
C LEU A 110 -7.85 12.17 -22.53
N ASP A 111 -7.19 12.48 -23.65
CA ASP A 111 -5.75 12.66 -23.64
C ASP A 111 -5.40 13.89 -22.78
N GLY A 112 -4.22 13.84 -22.17
CA GLY A 112 -3.92 14.63 -21.00
C GLY A 112 -3.99 16.15 -21.15
N ASP A 113 -4.28 16.81 -20.03
CA ASP A 113 -3.58 18.05 -19.75
C ASP A 113 -2.94 18.03 -18.35
N ILE A 114 -1.83 18.74 -18.24
CA ILE A 114 -0.79 18.54 -17.24
C ILE A 114 -1.09 19.42 -16.03
N LEU A 115 -1.65 18.83 -14.98
CA LEU A 115 -1.75 19.48 -13.68
C LEU A 115 -0.34 19.75 -13.11
N PHE A 116 0.13 20.99 -13.32
CA PHE A 116 1.24 21.61 -12.63
C PHE A 116 1.00 21.55 -11.10
N ARG A 117 1.47 20.47 -10.46
CA ARG A 117 1.57 20.41 -9.00
C ARG A 117 2.64 21.37 -8.55
N GLN A 118 2.25 22.42 -7.81
CA GLN A 118 3.17 23.36 -7.18
C GLN A 118 4.18 22.60 -6.28
N PRO A 119 5.49 22.78 -6.47
CA PRO A 119 6.49 22.17 -5.59
C PRO A 119 6.47 22.87 -4.23
N GLY A 120 5.86 22.25 -3.22
CA GLY A 120 5.86 22.75 -1.84
C GLY A 120 4.62 22.42 -1.01
N ARG A 121 3.46 22.13 -1.64
CA ARG A 121 2.25 21.77 -0.90
C ARG A 121 2.33 20.32 -0.40
N ILE A 122 2.69 20.15 0.87
CA ILE A 122 2.61 18.85 1.56
C ILE A 122 1.13 18.51 1.74
N ASP A 123 0.71 17.43 1.08
CA ASP A 123 -0.62 16.86 1.26
C ASP A 123 -0.76 16.34 2.71
N ARG A 124 -1.55 17.05 3.52
CA ARG A 124 -1.81 16.72 4.93
C ARG A 124 -2.88 15.63 5.11
N SER A 125 -3.45 15.11 4.02
CA SER A 125 -4.40 13.99 4.05
C SER A 125 -3.70 12.63 4.17
N TRP A 126 -2.86 12.45 5.20
CA TRP A 126 -2.53 11.10 5.63
C TRP A 126 -3.81 10.44 6.17
N PRO A 127 -4.17 9.22 5.71
CA PRO A 127 -5.27 8.48 6.32
C PRO A 127 -4.86 8.17 7.76
N VAL A 128 -5.48 8.87 8.72
CA VAL A 128 -5.28 8.60 10.15
C VAL A 128 -5.63 7.14 10.38
N SER A 129 -4.65 6.35 10.81
CA SER A 129 -4.76 4.90 10.94
C SER A 129 -6.07 4.51 11.64
N SER A 130 -6.81 3.56 11.06
CA SER A 130 -8.12 3.10 11.56
C SER A 130 -8.08 2.67 13.04
N ALA A 131 -6.91 2.26 13.54
CA ALA A 131 -6.62 2.02 14.96
C ALA A 131 -6.94 3.21 15.89
N ARG A 132 -6.66 4.46 15.48
CA ARG A 132 -6.95 5.66 16.28
C ARG A 132 -8.44 5.96 16.35
N GLN A 133 -9.17 5.62 15.29
CA GLN A 133 -10.62 5.81 15.21
C GLN A 133 -11.38 4.77 16.06
N SER A 134 -10.86 3.55 16.19
CA SER A 134 -11.41 2.53 17.09
C SER A 134 -11.09 2.80 18.57
N GLN A 135 -9.87 3.21 18.93
CA GLN A 135 -9.57 3.64 20.32
C GLN A 135 -10.39 4.86 20.75
N ARG A 136 -10.57 5.86 19.88
CA ARG A 136 -11.38 7.06 20.22
C ARG A 136 -12.88 6.73 20.40
N ARG A 137 -13.38 5.64 19.79
CA ARG A 137 -14.73 5.11 20.05
C ARG A 137 -14.84 4.36 21.38
N GLN A 138 -13.76 3.72 21.86
CA GLN A 138 -13.77 3.04 23.16
C GLN A 138 -13.65 4.00 24.35
N ALA A 139 -12.88 5.10 24.21
CA ALA A 139 -12.75 6.11 25.26
C ALA A 139 -14.01 6.98 25.49
N ALA A 140 -14.89 7.09 24.48
CA ALA A 140 -16.10 7.92 24.56
C ALA A 140 -17.32 7.24 25.22
N GLY A 141 -17.17 6.00 25.71
CA GLY A 141 -18.26 5.20 26.29
C GLY A 141 -18.47 5.33 27.81
N ALA A 142 -17.59 6.02 28.52
CA ALA A 142 -17.63 6.12 29.99
C ALA A 142 -18.08 7.52 30.43
N SER A 143 -19.39 7.68 30.67
CA SER A 143 -19.98 8.92 31.22
C SER A 143 -20.64 8.64 32.57
N PRO A 144 -20.13 9.17 33.69
CA PRO A 144 -20.83 9.14 34.97
C PRO A 144 -21.78 10.35 35.05
N ALA A 145 -23.09 10.07 35.08
CA ALA A 145 -24.11 11.10 35.27
C ALA A 145 -24.33 11.38 36.77
N GLY A 146 -24.52 12.66 37.11
CA GLY A 146 -25.38 13.09 38.22
C GLY A 146 -24.72 13.40 39.57
N ALA A 147 -24.52 14.69 39.83
CA ALA A 147 -24.81 15.31 41.13
C ALA A 147 -24.91 16.84 40.97
N SER A 148 -26.14 17.36 40.96
CA SER A 148 -26.45 18.80 41.02
C SER A 148 -26.78 19.20 42.46
N ALA A 149 -26.24 20.32 42.97
CA ALA A 149 -26.92 21.18 43.94
C ALA A 149 -26.17 22.51 44.16
N ASP A 150 -26.84 23.59 43.78
CA ASP A 150 -27.03 24.85 44.50
C ASP A 150 -25.98 25.50 45.44
N ALA A 151 -25.80 26.78 45.12
CA ALA A 151 -25.79 27.96 46.02
C ALA A 151 -24.45 28.51 46.55
N PRO A 152 -24.32 29.85 46.67
CA PRO A 152 -23.09 30.55 47.02
C PRO A 152 -23.08 31.09 48.47
N LEU A 153 -21.90 31.45 48.98
CA LEU A 153 -21.59 32.74 49.66
C LEU A 153 -20.26 32.70 50.44
N GLN A 154 -19.64 33.89 50.52
CA GLN A 154 -18.80 34.40 51.62
C GLN A 154 -17.47 33.69 51.93
N GLY A 155 -16.50 34.52 52.35
CA GLY A 155 -15.13 34.09 52.63
C GLY A 155 -14.82 33.96 54.12
N SER A 156 -13.69 33.31 54.38
CA SER A 156 -12.81 33.48 55.54
C SER A 156 -11.42 33.06 55.03
N ARG A 157 -10.34 33.84 55.13
CA ARG A 157 -9.73 34.46 56.32
C ARG A 157 -9.02 33.41 57.19
N GLU A 158 -7.70 33.60 57.33
CA GLU A 158 -6.79 32.99 58.31
C GLU A 158 -6.56 31.46 58.26
N GLN A 159 -5.36 31.02 57.83
CA GLN A 159 -4.38 30.28 58.66
C GLN A 159 -3.09 29.89 57.89
N GLY A 160 -1.97 29.76 58.62
CA GLY A 160 -0.62 29.37 58.12
C GLY A 160 0.14 30.53 57.45
N GLN A 161 1.11 31.23 58.07
CA GLN A 161 1.96 30.93 59.23
C GLN A 161 2.85 29.67 59.07
N GLU A 162 3.79 29.71 58.12
CA GLU A 162 4.85 28.67 58.01
C GLU A 162 6.21 29.23 57.57
N ASP A 163 6.58 30.45 58.01
CA ASP A 163 7.85 31.10 57.60
C ASP A 163 8.64 31.77 58.76
N GLN A 164 8.53 31.20 59.98
CA GLN A 164 9.31 31.61 61.16
C GLN A 164 10.16 30.48 61.77
N ALA A 165 10.58 29.50 60.96
CA ALA A 165 11.32 28.32 61.41
C ALA A 165 12.86 28.43 61.32
N ALA A 166 13.44 29.64 61.11
CA ALA A 166 14.87 29.78 60.76
C ALA A 166 15.70 30.79 61.59
N ARG A 167 15.16 31.47 62.62
CA ARG A 167 15.87 32.61 63.27
C ARG A 167 15.96 32.65 64.80
N GLN A 168 15.53 31.63 65.55
CA GLN A 168 15.60 31.65 67.03
C GLN A 168 16.01 30.31 67.67
N ARG A 169 17.30 29.94 67.57
CA ARG A 169 17.96 28.97 68.47
C ARG A 169 19.45 29.28 68.64
N ALA A 170 19.82 29.95 69.74
CA ALA A 170 21.05 29.73 70.55
C ALA A 170 21.46 30.94 71.43
N GLN A 171 20.58 31.44 72.30
CA GLN A 171 21.01 32.19 73.51
C GLN A 171 20.07 31.89 74.68
N ALA A 172 20.60 31.21 75.71
CA ALA A 172 20.23 31.29 77.15
C ALA A 172 20.57 29.96 77.89
N ILE A 173 21.69 29.92 78.62
CA ILE A 173 21.90 28.99 79.75
C ILE A 173 22.59 29.73 80.90
N VAL A 174 21.77 30.39 81.73
CA VAL A 174 21.98 30.74 83.16
C VAL A 174 20.52 30.88 83.69
N THR A 175 20.05 30.35 84.83
CA THR A 175 20.54 30.56 86.21
C THR A 175 19.85 29.60 87.21
N ALA A 176 20.56 29.19 88.28
CA ALA A 176 20.09 28.69 89.60
C ALA A 176 19.16 27.45 89.67
N GLY A 177 19.14 26.62 90.73
CA GLY A 177 19.87 26.52 92.01
C GLY A 177 19.35 25.25 92.75
N ALA A 178 19.81 24.79 93.92
CA ALA A 178 20.71 25.34 94.95
C ALA A 178 21.14 24.23 95.97
N SER A 179 21.90 24.62 97.01
CA SER A 179 22.18 23.89 98.27
C SER A 179 23.21 22.73 98.25
N LEU A 180 24.13 22.60 99.23
CA LEU A 180 24.40 23.41 100.44
C LEU A 180 25.82 23.14 101.01
N ALA A 181 26.24 23.99 101.97
CA ALA A 181 27.35 23.86 102.94
C ALA A 181 28.72 24.50 102.63
N GLN A 182 28.98 25.59 103.37
CA GLN A 182 30.24 26.30 103.69
C GLN A 182 30.95 25.61 104.91
N PRO A 183 32.09 26.06 105.51
CA PRO A 183 32.64 27.43 105.51
C PRO A 183 34.17 27.71 105.60
N THR A 184 34.51 28.97 105.24
CA THR A 184 35.54 29.90 105.80
C THR A 184 37.02 29.53 106.03
N SER A 185 37.88 30.53 105.74
CA SER A 185 39.28 30.74 106.19
C SER A 185 40.32 29.72 105.71
N GLY A 186 41.60 30.06 105.51
CA GLY A 186 42.30 31.34 105.67
C GLY A 186 43.70 31.11 106.26
N LEU A 187 44.71 31.84 105.74
CA LEU A 187 46.08 31.97 106.28
C LEU A 187 47.04 30.76 106.26
N ALA A 188 48.23 31.08 105.72
CA ALA A 188 49.55 30.82 106.31
C ALA A 188 50.22 29.41 106.26
N ALA A 189 51.41 29.47 105.66
CA ALA A 189 52.69 28.99 106.23
C ALA A 189 53.16 27.54 106.03
N GLN A 190 54.41 27.50 105.53
CA GLN A 190 55.51 26.59 105.88
C GLN A 190 55.38 25.08 105.61
N GLY A 191 56.44 24.54 104.99
CA GLY A 191 57.19 23.49 105.69
C GLY A 191 57.58 22.26 104.91
N ALA A 192 58.71 22.35 104.19
CA ALA A 192 59.77 21.34 104.14
C ALA A 192 59.49 19.87 103.73
N ARG A 193 60.21 19.49 102.65
CA ARG A 193 61.07 18.29 102.53
C ARG A 193 60.47 16.86 102.52
N ALA A 194 60.61 16.27 101.33
CA ALA A 194 61.55 15.18 101.02
C ALA A 194 61.03 13.73 100.79
N ASP A 195 61.54 13.20 99.67
CA ASP A 195 61.93 11.81 99.36
C ASP A 195 60.93 10.72 98.91
N ALA A 196 61.52 9.85 98.08
CA ALA A 196 61.11 8.51 97.61
C ALA A 196 60.15 8.37 96.39
N ALA A 197 60.71 7.82 95.31
CA ALA A 197 60.05 7.06 94.23
C ALA A 197 59.98 5.54 94.63
N PRO A 198 59.73 4.50 93.78
CA PRO A 198 59.44 4.46 92.32
C PRO A 198 58.38 3.39 91.84
N GLY A 199 58.17 3.27 90.51
CA GLY A 199 57.62 2.06 89.81
C GLY A 199 56.15 2.13 89.31
N VAL A 200 55.65 1.38 88.29
CA VAL A 200 56.16 0.31 87.38
C VAL A 200 55.17 0.11 86.17
N GLU A 201 55.66 -0.06 84.91
CA GLU A 201 55.19 -0.88 83.72
C GLU A 201 53.69 -0.94 83.21
N ALA A 202 53.28 -1.42 81.99
CA ALA A 202 53.89 -1.80 80.68
C ALA A 202 52.87 -1.93 79.49
N LYS A 203 53.39 -1.88 78.23
CA LYS A 203 53.12 -2.58 76.90
C LYS A 203 51.79 -3.36 76.65
N SER A 204 51.27 -3.67 75.43
CA SER A 204 51.61 -3.67 73.96
C SER A 204 50.31 -3.87 73.12
N GLY A 205 50.18 -3.94 71.77
CA GLY A 205 51.08 -3.78 70.58
C GLY A 205 50.83 -4.81 69.44
N THR A 206 50.89 -4.40 68.15
CA THR A 206 50.98 -5.22 66.86
C THR A 206 49.84 -6.19 66.48
N GLU A 207 49.60 -6.71 65.26
CA GLU A 207 49.88 -6.42 63.82
C GLU A 207 49.04 -7.44 62.99
N SER A 208 48.69 -7.17 61.71
CA SER A 208 48.52 -8.23 60.68
C SER A 208 48.41 -7.65 59.26
N GLN A 209 49.25 -8.13 58.34
CA GLN A 209 49.27 -7.71 56.93
C GLN A 209 48.70 -8.78 56.00
N ALA A 210 48.07 -8.30 54.91
CA ALA A 210 48.06 -8.83 53.54
C ALA A 210 48.13 -10.35 53.27
N GLN A 211 47.21 -10.84 52.43
CA GLN A 211 47.53 -11.53 51.16
C GLN A 211 46.30 -11.74 50.25
N ALA A 212 46.56 -11.99 48.96
CA ALA A 212 45.64 -12.37 47.87
C ALA A 212 44.53 -11.34 47.50
N ALA A 213 44.54 -10.65 46.35
CA ALA A 213 45.50 -10.61 45.24
C ALA A 213 45.76 -11.92 44.48
N ALA A 214 44.74 -12.53 43.85
CA ALA A 214 44.89 -13.38 42.66
C ALA A 214 43.54 -13.81 42.03
N GLU A 215 42.65 -12.87 41.66
CA GLU A 215 41.50 -13.24 40.82
C GLU A 215 41.21 -12.22 39.71
N ALA A 216 40.82 -12.74 38.54
CA ALA A 216 40.32 -12.00 37.37
C ALA A 216 41.26 -10.97 36.71
N LEU A 217 42.47 -11.41 36.34
CA LEU A 217 43.17 -10.90 35.14
C LEU A 217 42.42 -11.35 33.85
N LEU A 218 41.16 -10.94 33.70
CA LEU A 218 40.31 -11.21 32.53
C LEU A 218 39.45 -10.01 32.12
N GLU A 219 39.87 -8.80 32.52
CA GLU A 219 39.27 -7.52 32.12
C GLU A 219 40.29 -6.59 31.42
N ALA A 220 41.43 -7.13 30.98
CA ALA A 220 42.58 -6.36 30.50
C ALA A 220 42.44 -5.74 29.10
N GLY A 221 41.44 -6.14 28.31
CA GLY A 221 41.23 -5.64 26.93
C GLY A 221 40.57 -4.26 26.87
N PHE A 222 39.41 -4.10 27.53
CA PHE A 222 38.65 -2.84 27.53
C PHE A 222 39.18 -1.79 28.51
N ARG A 223 40.15 -2.15 29.36
CA ARG A 223 40.82 -1.20 30.25
C ARG A 223 41.90 -0.36 29.55
N SER A 224 42.28 -0.60 28.29
CA SER A 224 43.38 0.14 27.63
C SER A 224 43.07 1.63 27.38
N GLU A 225 41.88 1.98 26.87
CA GLU A 225 41.50 3.38 26.66
C GLU A 225 41.01 4.04 27.96
N ALA A 226 40.30 3.30 28.81
CA ALA A 226 39.92 3.77 30.14
C ALA A 226 41.15 4.07 31.01
N ALA A 227 42.22 3.27 30.93
CA ALA A 227 43.47 3.53 31.65
C ALA A 227 44.21 4.77 31.14
N ALA A 228 44.16 5.11 29.85
CA ALA A 228 44.79 6.32 29.34
C ALA A 228 44.14 7.60 29.92
N GLN A 229 42.81 7.66 29.93
CA GLN A 229 42.07 8.79 30.51
C GLN A 229 42.11 8.79 32.06
N ALA A 230 42.00 7.62 32.69
CA ALA A 230 42.13 7.49 34.14
C ALA A 230 43.56 7.82 34.62
N GLN A 231 44.62 7.50 33.86
CA GLN A 231 46.00 7.82 34.23
C GLN A 231 46.30 9.32 34.05
N ALA A 232 45.65 10.02 33.10
CA ALA A 232 45.71 11.47 33.02
C ALA A 232 45.02 12.14 34.23
N GLN A 233 43.79 11.72 34.56
CA GLN A 233 43.07 12.24 35.73
C GLN A 233 43.72 11.83 37.06
N ALA A 234 44.33 10.64 37.15
CA ALA A 234 45.07 10.19 38.32
C ALA A 234 46.40 10.92 38.47
N ARG A 235 47.10 11.27 37.38
CA ARG A 235 48.29 12.16 37.46
C ARG A 235 47.90 13.56 37.92
N GLU A 236 46.77 14.11 37.47
CA GLU A 236 46.33 15.43 37.90
C GLU A 236 45.85 15.42 39.37
N LYS A 237 45.08 14.40 39.79
CA LYS A 237 44.70 14.18 41.19
C LYS A 237 45.90 13.85 42.09
N ALA A 238 46.88 13.06 41.63
CA ALA A 238 48.10 12.79 42.37
C ALA A 238 49.01 14.02 42.46
N LYS A 239 49.05 14.88 41.44
CA LYS A 239 49.77 16.15 41.50
C LYS A 239 49.10 17.10 42.50
N LYS A 240 47.78 17.26 42.45
CA LYS A 240 47.02 18.06 43.42
C LYS A 240 47.08 17.49 44.85
N ALA A 241 47.08 16.18 45.02
CA ALA A 241 47.28 15.53 46.30
C ALA A 241 48.72 15.69 46.82
N ALA A 242 49.73 15.60 45.96
CA ALA A 242 51.12 15.85 46.32
C ALA A 242 51.39 17.33 46.61
N GLU A 243 50.77 18.27 45.89
CA GLU A 243 50.82 19.72 46.19
C GLU A 243 50.09 20.03 47.51
N ALA A 244 48.93 19.42 47.77
CA ALA A 244 48.22 19.56 49.04
C ALA A 244 48.97 18.91 50.23
N GLN A 245 49.62 17.76 50.02
CA GLN A 245 50.42 17.08 51.03
C GLN A 245 51.75 17.82 51.27
N ALA A 246 52.39 18.37 50.23
CA ALA A 246 53.55 19.24 50.36
C ALA A 246 53.21 20.55 51.09
N LEU A 247 52.03 21.14 50.86
CA LEU A 247 51.54 22.28 51.63
C LEU A 247 51.24 21.91 53.09
N ALA A 248 50.62 20.75 53.35
CA ALA A 248 50.38 20.27 54.71
C ALA A 248 51.68 19.97 55.47
N ASP A 249 52.68 19.39 54.81
CA ASP A 249 54.00 19.12 55.40
C ASP A 249 54.84 20.41 55.52
N ALA A 250 54.66 21.39 54.64
CA ALA A 250 55.25 22.73 54.77
C ALA A 250 54.64 23.51 55.95
N ILE A 251 53.32 23.44 56.14
CA ILE A 251 52.65 24.02 57.31
C ILE A 251 53.13 23.34 58.60
N LYS A 252 53.20 22.00 58.65
CA LYS A 252 53.73 21.28 59.82
C LYS A 252 55.21 21.58 60.10
N ARG A 253 56.04 21.82 59.07
CA ARG A 253 57.41 22.29 59.25
C ARG A 253 57.47 23.72 59.77
N ALA A 254 56.67 24.63 59.22
CA ALA A 254 56.58 26.00 59.71
C ALA A 254 56.05 26.09 61.16
N GLU A 255 55.09 25.25 61.54
CA GLU A 255 54.59 25.14 62.91
C GLU A 255 55.64 24.53 63.86
N ALA A 256 56.39 23.53 63.41
CA ALA A 256 57.49 22.95 64.18
C ALA A 256 58.69 23.91 64.34
N GLU A 257 59.04 24.67 63.29
CA GLU A 257 60.06 25.72 63.32
C GLU A 257 59.62 26.89 64.20
N ALA A 258 58.34 27.30 64.15
CA ALA A 258 57.79 28.30 65.06
C ALA A 258 57.81 27.84 66.53
N TYR A 259 57.52 26.56 66.80
CA TYR A 259 57.66 25.99 68.15
C TYR A 259 59.13 25.88 68.60
N ALA A 260 60.07 25.57 67.70
CA ALA A 260 61.50 25.51 67.99
C ALA A 260 62.12 26.92 68.22
N GLU A 261 61.68 27.93 67.47
CA GLU A 261 62.03 29.32 67.71
C GLU A 261 61.41 29.85 69.01
N ALA A 262 60.17 29.49 69.33
CA ALA A 262 59.56 29.85 70.61
C ALA A 262 60.30 29.19 71.79
N ALA A 263 60.69 27.92 71.67
CA ALA A 263 61.46 27.21 72.68
C ALA A 263 62.86 27.81 72.88
N SER A 264 63.61 28.09 71.80
CA SER A 264 64.94 28.68 71.90
C SER A 264 64.93 30.14 72.39
N ARG A 265 63.89 30.92 72.07
CA ARG A 265 63.66 32.26 72.66
C ARG A 265 63.31 32.17 74.15
N ALA A 266 62.56 31.15 74.58
CA ALA A 266 62.29 30.91 76.01
C ALA A 266 63.54 30.46 76.79
N GLU A 267 64.36 29.59 76.20
CA GLU A 267 65.60 29.10 76.83
C GLU A 267 66.67 30.20 76.94
N THR A 268 66.84 31.03 75.90
CA THR A 268 67.74 32.19 75.95
C THR A 268 67.26 33.29 76.90
N ALA A 269 65.94 33.52 77.02
CA ALA A 269 65.38 34.41 78.04
C ALA A 269 65.62 33.89 79.47
N ALA A 270 65.43 32.59 79.71
CA ALA A 270 65.68 31.95 81.00
C ALA A 270 67.17 32.01 81.41
N LEU A 271 68.09 31.84 80.46
CA LEU A 271 69.53 31.98 80.69
C LEU A 271 69.94 33.44 80.98
N ALA A 272 69.34 34.42 80.31
CA ALA A 272 69.57 35.84 80.59
C ALA A 272 69.07 36.24 82.00
N GLU A 273 67.89 35.77 82.41
CA GLU A 273 67.36 36.05 83.74
C GLU A 273 68.16 35.34 84.85
N ALA A 274 68.67 34.13 84.58
CA ALA A 274 69.57 33.42 85.49
C ALA A 274 70.95 34.09 85.63
N ALA A 275 71.46 34.73 84.58
CA ALA A 275 72.70 35.52 84.62
C ALA A 275 72.52 36.79 85.48
N ALA A 276 71.47 37.57 85.22
CA ALA A 276 71.15 38.79 85.98
C ALA A 276 70.97 38.52 87.49
N ARG A 277 70.36 37.38 87.86
CA ARG A 277 70.20 36.96 89.27
C ARG A 277 71.52 36.54 89.95
N ARG A 278 72.57 36.17 89.19
CA ARG A 278 73.90 35.84 89.73
C ARG A 278 74.76 37.08 89.97
N GLU A 279 74.73 38.06 89.07
CA GLU A 279 75.42 39.34 89.27
C GLU A 279 74.81 40.13 90.45
N ALA A 280 73.49 40.13 90.58
CA ALA A 280 72.77 40.76 91.70
C ALA A 280 72.99 40.07 93.07
N ALA A 281 73.54 38.85 93.10
CA ALA A 281 73.91 38.14 94.32
C ALA A 281 75.37 38.43 94.73
N ALA A 282 76.29 38.49 93.77
CA ALA A 282 77.71 38.76 94.02
C ALA A 282 77.96 40.15 94.65
N LEU A 283 77.23 41.18 94.21
CA LEU A 283 77.35 42.53 94.76
C LEU A 283 76.94 42.62 96.25
N LYS A 284 75.98 41.81 96.69
CA LYS A 284 75.47 41.81 98.07
C LYS A 284 76.41 41.14 99.08
N GLU A 285 77.36 40.33 98.62
CA GLU A 285 78.34 39.68 99.52
C GLU A 285 79.60 40.54 99.76
N GLU A 286 79.97 41.41 98.81
CA GLU A 286 80.99 42.46 98.98
C GLU A 286 80.53 43.53 100.00
N GLU A 287 79.29 44.00 99.86
CA GLU A 287 78.69 45.00 100.77
C GLU A 287 78.57 44.49 102.21
N ALA A 288 78.37 43.18 102.40
CA ALA A 288 78.28 42.54 103.71
C ALA A 288 79.64 42.39 104.45
N LYS A 289 80.77 42.54 103.74
CA LYS A 289 82.12 42.49 104.35
C LYS A 289 82.60 43.89 104.72
N ARG A 290 82.36 44.90 103.87
CA ARG A 290 82.70 46.31 104.14
C ARG A 290 81.88 46.94 105.29
N SER A 291 80.68 46.43 105.57
CA SER A 291 79.83 46.95 106.65
C SER A 291 80.33 46.61 108.06
N ARG A 292 80.95 45.44 108.25
CA ARG A 292 81.42 44.98 109.58
C ARG A 292 82.66 45.74 110.06
N GLU A 293 83.58 46.06 109.16
CA GLU A 293 84.79 46.85 109.47
C GLU A 293 84.47 48.32 109.76
N LEU A 294 83.33 48.84 109.28
CA LEU A 294 82.85 50.19 109.57
C LEU A 294 82.11 50.33 110.91
N GLU A 295 81.53 49.24 111.45
CA GLU A 295 80.79 49.29 112.72
C GLU A 295 81.70 49.38 113.95
N GLU A 296 82.90 48.82 113.92
CA GLU A 296 83.86 48.92 115.02
C GLU A 296 84.54 50.31 115.06
N ALA A 297 84.75 50.94 113.90
CA ALA A 297 85.20 52.32 113.80
C ALA A 297 84.13 53.37 114.16
N ARG A 298 82.84 52.99 114.14
CA ARG A 298 81.71 53.86 114.50
C ARG A 298 81.55 54.05 116.00
N LYS A 299 81.65 52.99 116.81
CA LYS A 299 81.39 53.03 118.26
C LYS A 299 82.31 54.01 119.02
N LEU A 300 83.55 54.20 118.56
CA LEU A 300 84.49 55.19 119.11
C LEU A 300 84.26 56.64 118.63
N ARG A 301 83.44 56.84 117.59
CA ARG A 301 83.04 58.17 117.09
C ARG A 301 81.63 58.57 117.51
N GLU A 302 80.75 57.61 117.78
CA GLU A 302 79.36 57.84 118.18
C GLU A 302 79.25 58.59 119.52
N LEU A 303 80.06 58.23 120.54
CA LEU A 303 80.06 58.94 121.83
C LEU A 303 80.51 60.42 121.70
N ALA A 304 81.44 60.72 120.81
CA ALA A 304 81.88 62.10 120.55
C ALA A 304 80.98 62.86 119.57
N ALA A 305 80.12 62.16 118.82
CA ALA A 305 79.16 62.74 117.89
C ALA A 305 77.80 63.03 118.55
N GLN A 306 77.37 62.23 119.53
CA GLN A 306 76.07 62.37 120.21
C GLN A 306 75.89 63.74 120.88
N GLU A 307 76.95 64.29 121.50
CA GLU A 307 76.90 65.62 122.13
C GLU A 307 76.85 66.79 121.12
N ARG A 308 77.27 66.58 119.87
CA ARG A 308 77.21 67.59 118.79
C ARG A 308 75.94 67.44 117.94
N ALA A 309 75.45 66.21 117.77
CA ALA A 309 74.21 65.92 117.03
C ALA A 309 72.98 66.56 117.69
N ALA A 310 72.86 66.47 119.02
CA ALA A 310 71.74 67.07 119.76
C ALA A 310 71.62 68.60 119.56
N ALA A 311 72.75 69.29 119.37
CA ALA A 311 72.76 70.72 119.06
C ALA A 311 72.35 71.01 117.60
N GLU A 312 72.78 70.21 116.63
CA GLU A 312 72.41 70.39 115.22
C GLU A 312 70.98 69.96 114.88
N GLU A 313 70.44 68.90 115.50
CA GLU A 313 69.09 68.41 115.22
C GLU A 313 68.01 69.45 115.56
N SER A 314 68.19 70.20 116.66
CA SER A 314 67.29 71.30 117.04
C SER A 314 67.21 72.40 115.98
N ARG A 315 68.32 72.65 115.27
CA ARG A 315 68.40 73.63 114.17
C ARG A 315 67.85 73.07 112.86
N ARG A 316 68.14 71.79 112.54
CA ARG A 316 67.60 71.12 111.34
C ARG A 316 66.08 70.99 111.40
N LEU A 317 65.48 70.70 112.56
CA LEU A 317 64.02 70.65 112.72
C LEU A 317 63.33 72.00 112.51
N ALA A 318 64.01 73.13 112.70
CA ALA A 318 63.49 74.46 112.36
C ALA A 318 63.57 74.72 110.85
N GLU A 319 64.74 74.49 110.24
CA GLU A 319 64.98 74.68 108.80
C GLU A 319 64.12 73.71 107.94
N GLU A 320 63.86 72.50 108.43
CA GLU A 320 63.00 71.52 107.76
C GLU A 320 61.50 71.89 107.84
N LYS A 321 61.04 72.51 108.93
CA LYS A 321 59.66 73.01 109.02
C LYS A 321 59.41 74.14 108.01
N GLU A 322 60.38 75.02 107.81
CA GLU A 322 60.32 76.05 106.76
C GLU A 322 60.36 75.45 105.36
N ARG A 323 61.25 74.47 105.09
CA ARG A 323 61.26 73.76 103.80
C ARG A 323 59.96 73.01 103.52
N ARG A 324 59.36 72.34 104.52
CA ARG A 324 58.06 71.66 104.37
C ARG A 324 56.92 72.65 104.09
N ARG A 325 56.94 73.87 104.65
CA ARG A 325 55.99 74.94 104.31
C ARG A 325 56.15 75.44 102.88
N LEU A 326 57.38 75.69 102.45
CA LEU A 326 57.67 76.14 101.08
C LEU A 326 57.30 75.07 100.04
N LEU A 327 57.60 73.80 100.32
CA LEU A 327 57.19 72.67 99.47
C LEU A 327 55.66 72.49 99.42
N ALA A 328 54.95 72.67 100.54
CA ALA A 328 53.49 72.64 100.54
C ALA A 328 52.89 73.74 99.64
N LEU A 329 53.42 74.98 99.72
CA LEU A 329 53.00 76.07 98.84
C LEU A 329 53.34 75.81 97.36
N GLN A 330 54.48 75.19 97.06
CA GLN A 330 54.84 74.79 95.70
C GLN A 330 53.90 73.70 95.15
N ILE A 331 53.53 72.71 95.97
CA ILE A 331 52.55 71.67 95.61
C ILE A 331 51.16 72.29 95.38
N ASP A 332 50.73 73.23 96.23
CA ASP A 332 49.45 73.96 96.05
C ASP A 332 49.46 74.84 94.78
N GLU A 333 50.61 75.42 94.40
CA GLU A 333 50.76 76.14 93.13
C GLU A 333 50.78 75.20 91.91
N GLU A 334 51.50 74.08 91.98
CA GLU A 334 51.57 73.12 90.88
C GLU A 334 50.23 72.42 90.66
N THR A 335 49.54 71.97 91.71
CA THR A 335 48.18 71.41 91.59
C THR A 335 47.19 72.42 91.00
N ARG A 336 47.26 73.71 91.37
CA ARG A 336 46.47 74.77 90.71
C ARG A 336 46.84 74.96 89.23
N ARG A 337 48.13 74.90 88.87
CA ARG A 337 48.58 74.97 87.46
C ARG A 337 48.13 73.75 86.66
N GLU A 338 48.13 72.56 87.25
CA GLU A 338 47.65 71.33 86.60
C GLU A 338 46.13 71.31 86.45
N LEU A 339 45.38 71.72 87.48
CA LEU A 339 43.92 71.90 87.37
C LEU A 339 43.56 72.90 86.28
N ALA A 340 44.22 74.08 86.24
CA ALA A 340 44.00 75.06 85.17
C ALA A 340 44.37 74.52 83.76
N ARG A 341 45.41 73.69 83.65
CA ARG A 341 45.75 72.99 82.39
C ARG A 341 44.71 71.95 82.00
N LEU A 342 44.16 71.20 82.96
CA LEU A 342 43.12 70.19 82.73
C LEU A 342 41.79 70.83 82.37
N GLU A 343 41.41 71.95 83.01
CA GLU A 343 40.25 72.76 82.64
C GLU A 343 40.40 73.35 81.23
N ALA A 344 41.56 73.93 80.91
CA ALA A 344 41.84 74.45 79.56
C ALA A 344 41.81 73.32 78.51
N ARG A 345 42.36 72.15 78.81
CA ARG A 345 42.32 70.97 77.92
C ARG A 345 40.90 70.40 77.79
N GLY A 346 40.11 70.39 78.86
CA GLY A 346 38.70 70.00 78.85
C GLY A 346 37.86 70.91 77.96
N LEU A 347 38.03 72.23 78.10
CA LEU A 347 37.40 73.23 77.24
C LEU A 347 37.85 73.13 75.78
N GLN A 348 39.11 72.76 75.51
CA GLN A 348 39.58 72.53 74.15
C GLN A 348 38.95 71.26 73.55
N ILE A 349 38.95 70.14 74.28
CA ILE A 349 38.30 68.90 73.84
C ILE A 349 36.81 69.14 73.59
N GLN A 350 36.13 69.89 74.46
CA GLN A 350 34.74 70.25 74.28
C GLN A 350 34.52 70.99 72.95
N LYS A 351 35.29 72.06 72.68
CA LYS A 351 35.23 72.80 71.41
C LYS A 351 35.54 71.93 70.19
N GLU A 352 36.51 71.03 70.30
CA GLU A 352 36.84 70.07 69.24
C GLU A 352 35.68 69.08 69.02
N THR A 353 35.03 68.58 70.07
CA THR A 353 33.84 67.72 69.93
C THR A 353 32.63 68.46 69.37
N GLU A 354 32.37 69.70 69.80
CA GLU A 354 31.30 70.56 69.27
C GLU A 354 31.53 70.88 67.78
N SER A 355 32.74 71.23 67.37
CA SER A 355 33.07 71.47 65.96
C SER A 355 32.98 70.22 65.10
N ASN A 356 33.40 69.06 65.59
CA ASN A 356 33.23 67.79 64.90
C ASN A 356 31.76 67.36 64.80
N LEU A 357 30.96 67.58 65.85
CA LEU A 357 29.53 67.30 65.87
C LEU A 357 28.80 68.20 64.86
N ASN A 358 29.05 69.51 64.88
CA ASN A 358 28.51 70.46 63.91
C ASN A 358 28.90 70.09 62.46
N LEU A 359 30.12 69.60 62.23
CA LEU A 359 30.56 69.14 60.90
C LEU A 359 29.84 67.84 60.47
N LEU A 360 29.57 66.93 61.40
CA LEU A 360 28.80 65.70 61.12
C LEU A 360 27.32 66.01 60.87
N GLU A 361 26.72 66.94 61.62
CA GLU A 361 25.36 67.43 61.37
C GLU A 361 25.26 68.08 59.99
N GLN A 362 26.20 68.98 59.63
CA GLN A 362 26.25 69.57 58.29
C GLN A 362 26.37 68.52 57.18
N LYS A 363 27.20 67.49 57.36
CA LYS A 363 27.33 66.38 56.40
C LYS A 363 26.06 65.52 56.34
N ALA A 364 25.40 65.27 57.46
CA ALA A 364 24.15 64.51 57.50
C ALA A 364 23.01 65.28 56.81
N VAL A 365 22.91 66.60 57.03
CA VAL A 365 21.95 67.46 56.34
C VAL A 365 22.25 67.51 54.83
N ALA A 366 23.52 67.70 54.43
CA ALA A 366 23.90 67.70 53.02
C ALA A 366 23.53 66.37 52.32
N ALA A 367 23.93 65.24 52.89
CA ALA A 367 23.58 63.91 52.38
C ALA A 367 22.06 63.66 52.37
N GLY A 368 21.33 64.19 53.35
CA GLY A 368 19.86 64.17 53.37
C GLY A 368 19.27 64.94 52.19
N THR A 369 19.72 66.17 51.94
CA THR A 369 19.25 66.98 50.80
C THR A 369 19.64 66.38 49.44
N GLU A 370 20.82 65.77 49.31
CA GLU A 370 21.23 65.06 48.09
C GLU A 370 20.34 63.84 47.83
N ALA A 371 20.02 63.07 48.87
CA ALA A 371 19.10 61.94 48.78
C ALA A 371 17.67 62.37 48.44
N GLU A 372 17.17 63.46 49.02
CA GLU A 372 15.86 64.03 48.70
C GLU A 372 15.78 64.51 47.24
N LEU A 373 16.83 65.17 46.73
CA LEU A 373 16.92 65.59 45.33
C LEU A 373 16.95 64.41 44.36
N GLU A 374 17.72 63.36 44.65
CA GLU A 374 17.75 62.17 43.80
C GLU A 374 16.43 61.37 43.87
N ILE A 375 15.77 61.31 45.04
CA ILE A 375 14.42 60.75 45.17
C ILE A 375 13.40 61.58 44.35
N ALA A 376 13.51 62.91 44.34
CA ALA A 376 12.65 63.76 43.52
C ALA A 376 12.88 63.51 42.02
N ARG A 377 14.14 63.42 41.59
CA ARG A 377 14.54 63.13 40.21
C ARG A 377 14.08 61.75 39.74
N LEU A 378 14.19 60.73 40.59
CA LEU A 378 13.71 59.37 40.28
C LEU A 378 12.18 59.32 40.21
N LYS A 379 11.46 60.11 41.00
CA LYS A 379 10.00 60.26 40.89
C LYS A 379 9.60 60.97 39.59
N GLU A 380 10.29 62.04 39.21
CA GLU A 380 10.09 62.74 37.94
C GLU A 380 10.29 61.79 36.76
N LEU A 381 11.43 61.07 36.71
CA LEU A 381 11.71 60.07 35.67
C LEU A 381 10.69 58.91 35.65
N ALA A 382 10.14 58.50 36.81
CA ALA A 382 9.11 57.47 36.88
C ALA A 382 7.75 57.96 36.36
N LEU A 383 7.39 59.23 36.59
CA LEU A 383 6.20 59.85 36.00
C LEU A 383 6.36 59.99 34.49
N ASP A 384 7.49 60.53 34.03
CA ASP A 384 7.87 60.65 32.62
C ASP A 384 7.81 59.30 31.87
N ALA A 385 8.22 58.21 32.53
CA ALA A 385 8.15 56.86 31.98
C ALA A 385 6.73 56.29 31.99
N SER A 386 5.94 56.58 33.02
CA SER A 386 4.51 56.23 33.10
C SER A 386 3.71 56.91 31.99
N ASP A 387 3.92 58.21 31.79
CA ASP A 387 3.17 59.00 30.80
C ASP A 387 3.50 58.53 29.38
N LYS A 388 4.78 58.31 29.05
CA LYS A 388 5.20 57.72 27.77
C LYS A 388 4.64 56.30 27.56
N ALA A 389 4.53 55.49 28.62
CA ALA A 389 3.91 54.18 28.53
C ALA A 389 2.39 54.28 28.27
N GLN A 390 1.71 55.26 28.88
CA GLN A 390 0.29 55.52 28.62
C GLN A 390 0.05 56.05 27.20
N GLU A 391 0.90 56.95 26.69
CA GLU A 391 0.85 57.44 25.31
C GLU A 391 0.99 56.28 24.29
N GLU A 392 1.98 55.39 24.48
CA GLU A 392 2.16 54.26 23.57
C GLU A 392 1.03 53.22 23.70
N ILE A 393 0.46 53.00 24.89
CA ILE A 393 -0.76 52.19 25.07
C ILE A 393 -1.93 52.80 24.29
N GLN A 394 -2.18 54.11 24.39
CA GLN A 394 -3.24 54.78 23.64
C GLN A 394 -3.01 54.69 22.13
N ARG A 395 -1.75 54.86 21.69
CA ARG A 395 -1.36 54.72 20.28
C ARG A 395 -1.60 53.31 19.75
N LEU A 396 -1.24 52.28 20.53
CA LEU A 396 -1.47 50.88 20.17
C LEU A 396 -2.96 50.55 20.12
N GLN A 397 -3.77 51.05 21.06
CA GLN A 397 -5.24 50.92 21.02
C GLN A 397 -5.86 51.61 19.80
N GLN A 398 -5.36 52.79 19.43
CA GLN A 398 -5.80 53.47 18.19
C GLN A 398 -5.46 52.65 16.95
N LEU A 399 -4.23 52.13 16.85
CA LEU A 399 -3.79 51.29 15.75
C LEU A 399 -4.59 49.99 15.68
N GLU A 400 -4.82 49.33 16.81
CA GLU A 400 -5.67 48.14 16.90
C GLU A 400 -7.07 48.45 16.37
N SER A 401 -7.74 49.51 16.87
CA SER A 401 -9.07 49.91 16.40
C SER A 401 -9.11 50.26 14.90
N ALA A 402 -8.03 50.81 14.34
CA ALA A 402 -7.92 51.07 12.91
C ALA A 402 -7.77 49.78 12.10
N THR A 403 -6.95 48.82 12.57
CA THR A 403 -6.82 47.51 11.93
C THR A 403 -8.10 46.69 12.01
N GLN A 404 -8.81 46.71 13.15
CA GLN A 404 -10.12 46.07 13.31
C GLN A 404 -11.14 46.62 12.30
N ARG A 405 -11.28 47.95 12.20
CA ARG A 405 -12.15 48.59 11.19
C ARG A 405 -11.76 48.23 9.75
N SER A 406 -10.46 48.12 9.45
CA SER A 406 -10.00 47.68 8.13
C SER A 406 -10.42 46.23 7.85
N MET A 407 -10.26 45.34 8.82
CA MET A 407 -10.69 43.94 8.70
C MET A 407 -12.22 43.83 8.55
N GLU A 408 -13.00 44.61 9.30
CA GLU A 408 -14.47 44.67 9.17
C GLU A 408 -14.92 45.16 7.78
N GLN A 409 -14.23 46.14 7.21
CA GLN A 409 -14.45 46.61 5.84
C GLN A 409 -14.09 45.54 4.80
N ASP A 410 -12.96 44.85 4.97
CA ASP A 410 -12.55 43.77 4.07
C ASP A 410 -13.50 42.57 4.16
N ILE A 411 -13.98 42.21 5.36
CA ILE A 411 -15.02 41.17 5.57
C ILE A 411 -16.31 41.57 4.85
N SER A 412 -16.81 42.80 5.08
CA SER A 412 -18.04 43.29 4.44
C SER A 412 -17.93 43.26 2.90
N ARG A 413 -16.76 43.61 2.36
CA ARG A 413 -16.47 43.58 0.92
C ARG A 413 -16.40 42.15 0.38
N LEU A 414 -15.85 41.21 1.13
CA LEU A 414 -15.82 39.79 0.76
C LEU A 414 -17.22 39.17 0.79
N GLU A 415 -18.04 39.49 1.78
CA GLU A 415 -19.45 39.07 1.85
C GLU A 415 -20.29 39.63 0.69
N GLU A 416 -20.03 40.88 0.28
CA GLU A 416 -20.65 41.46 -0.92
C GLU A 416 -20.22 40.71 -2.19
N LEU A 417 -18.91 40.48 -2.38
CA LEU A 417 -18.38 39.74 -3.53
C LEU A 417 -18.89 38.29 -3.58
N GLU A 418 -18.99 37.62 -2.43
CA GLU A 418 -19.57 36.28 -2.34
C GLU A 418 -21.06 36.30 -2.72
N SER A 419 -21.81 37.30 -2.24
CA SER A 419 -23.22 37.49 -2.58
C SER A 419 -23.44 37.80 -4.06
N GLN A 420 -22.58 38.63 -4.67
CA GLN A 420 -22.58 38.89 -6.11
C GLN A 420 -22.23 37.61 -6.89
N SER A 421 -21.22 36.85 -6.45
CA SER A 421 -20.83 35.59 -7.08
C SER A 421 -21.92 34.52 -7.00
N LYS A 422 -22.66 34.43 -5.88
CA LYS A 422 -23.83 33.55 -5.73
C LYS A 422 -24.94 33.92 -6.71
N ARG A 423 -25.34 35.20 -6.76
CA ARG A 423 -26.35 35.69 -7.72
C ARG A 423 -25.95 35.42 -9.17
N ASN A 424 -24.69 35.67 -9.54
CA ASN A 424 -24.18 35.39 -10.88
C ASN A 424 -24.24 33.89 -11.23
N ALA A 425 -23.93 33.00 -10.28
CA ALA A 425 -24.04 31.56 -10.47
C ALA A 425 -25.50 31.09 -10.56
N GLU A 426 -26.40 31.65 -9.74
CA GLU A 426 -27.84 31.39 -9.78
C GLU A 426 -28.47 31.85 -11.10
N GLU A 427 -28.09 33.04 -11.61
CA GLU A 427 -28.49 33.52 -12.94
C GLU A 427 -27.99 32.61 -14.07
N GLN A 428 -26.74 32.15 -14.01
CA GLN A 428 -26.20 31.21 -14.99
C GLN A 428 -26.95 29.87 -14.96
N LEU A 429 -27.25 29.35 -13.76
CA LEU A 429 -28.05 28.13 -13.60
C LEU A 429 -29.50 28.32 -14.09
N ALA A 430 -30.10 29.50 -13.90
CA ALA A 430 -31.41 29.83 -14.43
C ALA A 430 -31.42 29.84 -15.97
N ARG A 431 -30.47 30.55 -16.59
CA ARG A 431 -30.32 30.59 -18.07
C ARG A 431 -30.03 29.22 -18.67
N LEU A 432 -29.25 28.37 -17.99
CA LEU A 432 -29.01 26.99 -18.43
C LEU A 432 -30.28 26.13 -18.35
N LYS A 433 -31.07 26.24 -17.28
CA LYS A 433 -32.35 25.54 -17.14
C LYS A 433 -33.39 26.00 -18.16
N GLU A 434 -33.45 27.30 -18.45
CA GLU A 434 -34.32 27.86 -19.50
C GLU A 434 -33.94 27.28 -20.87
N ARG A 435 -32.65 27.31 -21.22
CA ARG A 435 -32.16 26.71 -22.47
C ARG A 435 -32.36 25.19 -22.54
N GLU A 436 -32.25 24.48 -21.42
CA GLU A 436 -32.58 23.06 -21.33
C GLU A 436 -34.08 22.82 -21.59
N GLN A 437 -34.96 23.67 -21.06
CA GLN A 437 -36.40 23.62 -21.33
C GLN A 437 -36.72 23.93 -22.79
N GLU A 438 -36.10 24.95 -23.39
CA GLU A 438 -36.24 25.26 -24.82
C GLU A 438 -35.87 24.06 -25.71
N ILE A 439 -34.70 23.45 -25.47
CA ILE A 439 -34.24 22.26 -26.20
C ILE A 439 -35.19 21.08 -25.99
N ASN A 440 -35.66 20.85 -24.76
CA ASN A 440 -36.62 19.78 -24.47
C ASN A 440 -38.00 20.01 -25.10
N CYS A 441 -38.47 21.26 -25.19
CA CYS A 441 -39.71 21.60 -25.90
C CYS A 441 -39.55 21.39 -27.41
N SER A 442 -38.49 21.93 -28.01
CA SER A 442 -38.18 21.75 -29.43
C SER A 442 -38.02 20.27 -29.81
N ALA A 443 -37.29 19.47 -29.01
CA ALA A 443 -37.15 18.03 -29.24
C ALA A 443 -38.48 17.27 -29.12
N ARG A 444 -39.37 17.67 -28.18
CA ARG A 444 -40.72 17.09 -28.08
C ARG A 444 -41.57 17.42 -29.30
N GLU A 445 -41.52 18.67 -29.78
CA GLU A 445 -42.20 19.07 -31.02
C GLU A 445 -41.69 18.26 -32.21
N GLU A 446 -40.37 18.17 -32.41
CA GLU A 446 -39.75 17.33 -33.44
C GLU A 446 -40.21 15.88 -33.35
N ILE A 447 -40.19 15.26 -32.17
CA ILE A 447 -40.70 13.90 -31.94
C ILE A 447 -42.17 13.78 -32.39
N THR A 448 -43.05 14.71 -32.00
CA THR A 448 -44.47 14.65 -32.42
C THR A 448 -44.65 14.80 -33.94
N THR A 449 -43.82 15.63 -34.61
CA THR A 449 -43.86 15.76 -36.08
C THR A 449 -43.38 14.48 -36.77
N LEU A 450 -42.29 13.87 -36.27
CA LEU A 450 -41.76 12.61 -36.78
C LEU A 450 -42.74 11.45 -36.56
N GLU A 451 -43.37 11.35 -35.38
CA GLU A 451 -44.42 10.36 -35.14
C GLU A 451 -45.61 10.55 -36.08
N LYS A 452 -46.03 11.80 -36.35
CA LYS A 452 -47.11 12.08 -37.31
C LYS A 452 -46.72 11.64 -38.72
N ALA A 453 -45.49 11.91 -39.16
CA ALA A 453 -44.97 11.46 -40.45
C ALA A 453 -44.88 9.92 -40.53
N VAL A 454 -44.47 9.24 -39.45
CA VAL A 454 -44.46 7.77 -39.36
C VAL A 454 -45.87 7.19 -39.38
N ARG A 455 -46.85 7.81 -38.71
CA ARG A 455 -48.27 7.40 -38.79
C ARG A 455 -48.83 7.60 -40.21
N GLU A 456 -48.48 8.70 -40.88
CA GLU A 456 -48.97 8.98 -42.23
C GLU A 456 -48.33 8.06 -43.29
N THR A 457 -47.04 7.78 -43.20
CA THR A 457 -46.35 6.82 -44.09
C THR A 457 -46.88 5.40 -43.88
N ARG A 458 -47.10 4.97 -42.63
CA ARG A 458 -47.79 3.69 -42.33
C ARG A 458 -49.22 3.65 -42.90
N ARG A 459 -49.98 4.74 -42.82
CA ARG A 459 -51.32 4.83 -43.42
C ARG A 459 -51.25 4.68 -44.94
N LYS A 460 -50.35 5.39 -45.62
CA LYS A 460 -50.16 5.30 -47.08
C LYS A 460 -49.74 3.88 -47.50
N ALA A 461 -48.83 3.25 -46.77
CA ALA A 461 -48.43 1.87 -47.01
C ALA A 461 -49.60 0.89 -46.82
N ALA A 462 -50.44 1.07 -45.79
CA ALA A 462 -51.65 0.25 -45.60
C ALA A 462 -52.69 0.47 -46.72
N GLU A 463 -52.87 1.70 -47.19
CA GLU A 463 -53.73 2.03 -48.34
C GLU A 463 -53.21 1.42 -49.64
N GLU A 464 -51.90 1.36 -49.84
CA GLU A 464 -51.26 0.71 -50.99
C GLU A 464 -51.36 -0.82 -50.92
N ILE A 465 -51.13 -1.42 -49.75
CA ILE A 465 -51.34 -2.86 -49.51
C ILE A 465 -52.80 -3.24 -49.82
N ALA A 466 -53.78 -2.50 -49.29
CA ALA A 466 -55.19 -2.78 -49.54
C ALA A 466 -55.57 -2.66 -51.03
N ARG A 467 -54.95 -1.73 -51.79
CA ARG A 467 -55.12 -1.65 -53.25
C ARG A 467 -54.51 -2.84 -53.99
N LEU A 468 -53.34 -3.30 -53.56
CA LEU A 468 -52.68 -4.47 -54.14
C LEU A 468 -53.46 -5.75 -53.82
N GLU A 469 -53.95 -5.92 -52.60
CA GLU A 469 -54.83 -7.03 -52.21
C GLU A 469 -56.12 -7.06 -53.05
N GLN A 470 -56.77 -5.91 -53.24
CA GLN A 470 -57.93 -5.79 -54.13
C GLN A 470 -57.57 -6.17 -55.58
N SER A 471 -56.45 -5.68 -56.11
CA SER A 471 -55.99 -6.01 -57.46
C SER A 471 -55.67 -7.50 -57.62
N ILE A 472 -55.13 -8.15 -56.59
CA ILE A 472 -54.88 -9.61 -56.57
C ILE A 472 -56.21 -10.36 -56.58
N ALA A 473 -57.18 -9.95 -55.75
CA ALA A 473 -58.50 -10.58 -55.69
C ALA A 473 -59.27 -10.44 -57.02
N ASP A 474 -59.15 -9.32 -57.73
CA ASP A 474 -59.80 -9.12 -59.02
C ASP A 474 -59.09 -9.90 -60.14
N VAL A 475 -57.77 -10.03 -60.11
CA VAL A 475 -57.01 -10.93 -61.01
C VAL A 475 -57.35 -12.40 -60.75
N GLN A 476 -57.54 -12.80 -59.48
CA GLN A 476 -57.97 -14.16 -59.12
C GLN A 476 -59.37 -14.48 -59.66
N LYS A 477 -60.35 -13.58 -59.48
CA LYS A 477 -61.69 -13.73 -60.07
C LYS A 477 -61.64 -13.80 -61.59
N GLN A 478 -60.81 -12.98 -62.25
CA GLN A 478 -60.66 -13.06 -63.70
C GLN A 478 -60.08 -14.41 -64.12
N ALA A 479 -59.06 -14.91 -63.42
CA ALA A 479 -58.50 -16.23 -63.69
C ALA A 479 -59.51 -17.38 -63.43
N GLU A 480 -60.41 -17.25 -62.45
CA GLU A 480 -61.52 -18.18 -62.23
C GLU A 480 -62.55 -18.14 -63.37
N ILE A 481 -62.87 -16.95 -63.89
CA ILE A 481 -63.74 -16.78 -65.07
C ILE A 481 -63.07 -17.38 -66.30
N ASP A 482 -61.82 -17.02 -66.59
CA ASP A 482 -61.06 -17.53 -67.74
C ASP A 482 -60.93 -19.07 -67.68
N ALA A 483 -60.71 -19.63 -66.48
CA ALA A 483 -60.69 -21.08 -66.28
C ALA A 483 -62.06 -21.72 -66.55
N GLY A 484 -63.15 -21.13 -66.06
CA GLY A 484 -64.52 -21.60 -66.34
C GLY A 484 -64.91 -21.50 -67.81
N GLU A 485 -64.47 -20.46 -68.53
CA GLU A 485 -64.64 -20.34 -69.98
C GLU A 485 -63.85 -21.42 -70.74
N LEU A 486 -62.61 -21.69 -70.32
CA LEU A 486 -61.79 -22.77 -70.87
C LEU A 486 -62.40 -24.15 -70.59
N GLU A 487 -62.94 -24.40 -69.40
CA GLU A 487 -63.66 -25.64 -69.08
C GLU A 487 -64.92 -25.80 -69.95
N ALA A 488 -65.71 -24.73 -70.14
CA ALA A 488 -66.88 -24.75 -71.02
C ALA A 488 -66.51 -24.99 -72.49
N LEU A 489 -65.40 -24.43 -72.97
CA LEU A 489 -64.86 -24.70 -74.30
C LEU A 489 -64.36 -26.15 -74.44
N ILE A 490 -63.73 -26.70 -73.40
CA ILE A 490 -63.29 -28.11 -73.37
C ILE A 490 -64.50 -29.05 -73.41
N GLU A 491 -65.56 -28.80 -72.62
CA GLU A 491 -66.78 -29.62 -72.65
C GLU A 491 -67.53 -29.49 -73.98
N SER A 492 -67.60 -28.30 -74.57
CA SER A 492 -68.15 -28.09 -75.91
C SER A 492 -67.35 -28.85 -76.99
N ALA A 493 -66.01 -28.80 -76.93
CA ALA A 493 -65.13 -29.53 -77.84
C ALA A 493 -65.22 -31.06 -77.64
N LYS A 494 -65.33 -31.55 -76.40
CA LYS A 494 -65.63 -32.96 -76.10
C LYS A 494 -66.95 -33.37 -76.70
N HIS A 495 -68.02 -32.61 -76.47
CA HIS A 495 -69.34 -32.95 -76.97
C HIS A 495 -69.39 -32.92 -78.50
N HIS A 496 -68.66 -32.00 -79.14
CA HIS A 496 -68.49 -32.00 -80.59
C HIS A 496 -67.72 -33.24 -81.07
N ALA A 497 -66.63 -33.63 -80.41
CA ALA A 497 -65.88 -34.85 -80.74
C ALA A 497 -66.70 -36.14 -80.48
N GLU A 498 -67.54 -36.18 -79.45
CA GLU A 498 -68.53 -37.24 -79.21
C GLU A 498 -69.57 -37.29 -80.32
N GLN A 499 -70.06 -36.14 -80.78
CA GLN A 499 -71.00 -36.05 -81.89
C GLN A 499 -70.36 -36.46 -83.23
N GLU A 500 -69.11 -36.04 -83.50
CA GLU A 500 -68.34 -36.47 -84.67
C GLU A 500 -68.09 -37.98 -84.62
N THR A 501 -67.60 -38.52 -83.51
CA THR A 501 -67.37 -39.97 -83.36
C THR A 501 -68.65 -40.78 -83.46
N ALA A 502 -69.78 -40.29 -82.92
CA ALA A 502 -71.09 -40.91 -83.12
C ALA A 502 -71.52 -40.87 -84.60
N SER A 503 -71.31 -39.76 -85.31
CA SER A 503 -71.62 -39.65 -86.74
C SER A 503 -70.75 -40.56 -87.60
N LEU A 504 -69.46 -40.70 -87.26
CA LEU A 504 -68.52 -41.61 -87.91
C LEU A 504 -68.84 -43.08 -87.60
N LEU A 505 -69.32 -43.39 -86.39
CA LEU A 505 -69.83 -44.71 -86.05
C LEU A 505 -71.11 -45.02 -86.84
N GLU A 506 -72.06 -44.09 -86.94
CA GLU A 506 -73.27 -44.27 -87.75
C GLU A 506 -72.93 -44.43 -89.25
N GLN A 507 -71.97 -43.67 -89.77
CA GLN A 507 -71.46 -43.81 -91.13
C GLN A 507 -70.72 -45.15 -91.33
N ARG A 508 -69.98 -45.62 -90.32
CA ARG A 508 -69.32 -46.94 -90.32
C ARG A 508 -70.34 -48.08 -90.23
N GLU A 509 -71.45 -47.89 -89.52
CA GLU A 509 -72.56 -48.85 -89.52
C GLU A 509 -73.29 -48.85 -90.86
N LYS A 510 -73.56 -47.69 -91.47
CA LYS A 510 -74.20 -47.61 -92.80
C LYS A 510 -73.33 -48.26 -93.88
N THR A 511 -72.02 -47.98 -93.88
CA THR A 511 -71.07 -48.62 -94.80
C THR A 511 -70.82 -50.09 -94.46
N GLY A 512 -70.90 -50.49 -93.19
CA GLY A 512 -70.88 -51.90 -92.78
C GLY A 512 -72.13 -52.66 -93.23
N ARG A 513 -73.32 -52.05 -93.15
CA ARG A 513 -74.58 -52.59 -93.67
C ARG A 513 -74.54 -52.69 -95.20
N SER A 514 -74.11 -51.65 -95.92
CA SER A 514 -73.95 -51.75 -97.38
C SER A 514 -72.90 -52.77 -97.78
N ALA A 515 -71.79 -52.90 -97.06
CA ALA A 515 -70.77 -53.90 -97.33
C ALA A 515 -71.24 -55.34 -97.01
N THR A 516 -72.13 -55.52 -96.02
CA THR A 516 -72.75 -56.83 -95.74
C THR A 516 -73.84 -57.15 -96.76
N GLU A 517 -74.67 -56.18 -97.17
CA GLU A 517 -75.63 -56.33 -98.28
C GLU A 517 -74.91 -56.64 -99.61
N GLU A 518 -73.78 -56.00 -99.89
CA GLU A 518 -72.94 -56.32 -101.04
C GLU A 518 -72.28 -57.70 -100.92
N ALA A 519 -71.81 -58.09 -99.73
CA ALA A 519 -71.24 -59.41 -99.48
C ALA A 519 -72.29 -60.52 -99.63
N ASP A 520 -73.50 -60.32 -99.10
CA ASP A 520 -74.64 -61.23 -99.24
C ASP A 520 -75.08 -61.33 -100.71
N ALA A 521 -75.14 -60.21 -101.44
CA ALA A 521 -75.46 -60.21 -102.88
C ALA A 521 -74.34 -60.87 -103.73
N ILE A 522 -73.08 -60.78 -103.31
CA ILE A 522 -71.97 -61.52 -103.93
C ILE A 522 -72.06 -63.00 -103.59
N GLN A 523 -72.40 -63.36 -102.35
CA GLN A 523 -72.58 -64.73 -101.90
C GLN A 523 -73.77 -65.39 -102.61
N GLU A 524 -74.89 -64.69 -102.81
CA GLU A 524 -76.03 -65.17 -103.59
C GLU A 524 -75.64 -65.40 -105.06
N LYS A 525 -74.90 -64.47 -105.69
CA LYS A 525 -74.37 -64.67 -107.05
C LYS A 525 -73.39 -65.85 -107.13
N LEU A 526 -72.56 -66.06 -106.11
CA LEU A 526 -71.70 -67.23 -106.00
C LEU A 526 -72.52 -68.52 -105.82
N GLN A 527 -73.60 -68.49 -105.05
CA GLN A 527 -74.51 -69.63 -104.88
C GLN A 527 -75.20 -69.99 -106.21
N ILE A 528 -75.74 -68.99 -106.93
CA ILE A 528 -76.38 -69.16 -108.24
C ILE A 528 -75.38 -69.70 -109.28
N SER A 529 -74.18 -69.13 -109.35
CA SER A 529 -73.15 -69.60 -110.28
C SER A 529 -72.59 -70.98 -109.90
N THR A 530 -72.52 -71.33 -108.61
CA THR A 530 -72.15 -72.66 -108.13
C THR A 530 -73.21 -73.69 -108.49
N ASN A 531 -74.49 -73.38 -108.29
CA ASN A 531 -75.60 -74.24 -108.69
C ASN A 531 -75.62 -74.45 -110.21
N SER A 532 -75.47 -73.38 -111.00
CA SER A 532 -75.39 -73.48 -112.47
C SER A 532 -74.14 -74.24 -112.95
N ALA A 533 -73.01 -74.12 -112.25
CA ALA A 533 -71.82 -74.92 -112.52
C ALA A 533 -72.05 -76.40 -112.16
N GLN A 534 -72.76 -76.71 -111.08
CA GLN A 534 -73.14 -78.08 -110.70
C GLN A 534 -74.10 -78.70 -111.72
N GLU A 535 -75.10 -77.96 -112.20
CA GLU A 535 -75.98 -78.38 -113.30
C GLU A 535 -75.18 -78.74 -114.55
N ARG A 536 -74.26 -77.85 -114.98
CA ARG A 536 -73.35 -78.12 -116.10
C ARG A 536 -72.43 -79.32 -115.86
N ILE A 537 -71.97 -79.55 -114.62
CA ILE A 537 -71.16 -80.74 -114.27
C ILE A 537 -72.01 -82.01 -114.37
N VAL A 538 -73.28 -81.99 -113.96
CA VAL A 538 -74.21 -83.11 -114.15
C VAL A 538 -74.46 -83.38 -115.64
N GLU A 539 -74.64 -82.33 -116.44
CA GLU A 539 -74.84 -82.41 -117.88
C GLU A 539 -73.59 -82.94 -118.62
N ILE A 540 -72.39 -82.46 -118.24
CA ILE A 540 -71.11 -82.98 -118.75
C ILE A 540 -70.89 -84.44 -118.33
N ARG A 541 -71.26 -84.85 -117.11
CA ARG A 541 -71.21 -86.25 -116.68
C ARG A 541 -72.13 -87.12 -117.53
N LYS A 542 -73.35 -86.65 -117.82
CA LYS A 542 -74.29 -87.34 -118.71
C LYS A 542 -73.70 -87.52 -120.11
N MET A 543 -73.16 -86.46 -120.71
CA MET A 543 -72.48 -86.55 -122.01
C MET A 543 -71.25 -87.46 -121.99
N LEU A 544 -70.51 -87.52 -120.88
CA LEU A 544 -69.36 -88.43 -120.72
C LEU A 544 -69.79 -89.91 -120.60
N GLU A 545 -70.93 -90.21 -119.97
CA GLU A 545 -71.46 -91.57 -119.93
C GLU A 545 -71.98 -91.99 -121.33
N GLU A 546 -72.70 -91.11 -122.03
CA GLU A 546 -73.12 -91.31 -123.42
C GLU A 546 -71.90 -91.49 -124.38
N ALA A 547 -70.81 -90.75 -124.14
CA ALA A 547 -69.53 -90.90 -124.86
C ALA A 547 -68.80 -92.22 -124.52
N ARG A 548 -68.94 -92.73 -123.29
CA ARG A 548 -68.38 -94.03 -122.89
C ARG A 548 -69.14 -95.21 -123.47
N GLU A 549 -70.47 -95.14 -123.49
CA GLU A 549 -71.29 -96.18 -124.14
C GLU A 549 -70.98 -96.26 -125.64
N THR A 550 -70.89 -95.12 -126.33
CA THR A 550 -70.49 -95.09 -127.75
C THR A 550 -69.05 -95.59 -127.97
N ALA A 551 -68.08 -95.19 -127.14
CA ALA A 551 -66.72 -95.71 -127.22
C ALA A 551 -66.62 -97.22 -126.94
N SER A 552 -67.38 -97.74 -125.97
CA SER A 552 -67.44 -99.18 -125.65
C SER A 552 -68.05 -100.00 -126.79
N ASN A 553 -69.07 -99.46 -127.47
CA ASN A 553 -69.66 -100.07 -128.66
C ASN A 553 -68.68 -100.08 -129.84
N GLU A 554 -67.94 -98.98 -130.05
CA GLU A 554 -66.93 -98.91 -131.12
C GLU A 554 -65.72 -99.81 -130.83
N GLN A 555 -65.29 -99.94 -129.57
CA GLN A 555 -64.24 -100.88 -129.15
C GLN A 555 -64.67 -102.33 -129.38
N SER A 556 -65.91 -102.69 -129.03
CA SER A 556 -66.48 -104.03 -129.30
C SER A 556 -66.53 -104.35 -130.80
N ARG A 557 -66.79 -103.34 -131.64
CA ARG A 557 -66.77 -103.44 -133.10
C ARG A 557 -65.35 -103.60 -133.66
N LEU A 558 -64.37 -102.88 -133.10
CA LEU A 558 -62.96 -102.99 -133.50
C LEU A 558 -62.37 -104.36 -133.13
N GLU A 559 -62.65 -104.89 -131.94
CA GLU A 559 -62.23 -106.25 -131.57
C GLU A 559 -62.83 -107.34 -132.49
N ALA A 560 -64.05 -107.13 -133.00
CA ALA A 560 -64.65 -108.06 -133.96
C ALA A 560 -63.93 -108.02 -135.32
N LEU A 561 -63.49 -106.84 -135.76
CA LEU A 561 -62.71 -106.67 -137.00
C LEU A 561 -61.27 -107.19 -136.86
N GLU A 562 -60.65 -107.03 -135.69
CA GLU A 562 -59.32 -107.58 -135.40
C GLU A 562 -59.34 -109.11 -135.44
N ARG A 563 -60.34 -109.76 -134.81
CA ARG A 563 -60.52 -111.22 -134.90
C ARG A 563 -60.78 -111.72 -136.32
N GLU A 564 -61.48 -110.96 -137.17
CA GLU A 564 -61.60 -111.29 -138.60
C GLU A 564 -60.26 -111.14 -139.35
N ALA A 565 -59.47 -110.12 -139.05
CA ALA A 565 -58.18 -109.88 -139.67
C ALA A 565 -57.18 -111.01 -139.32
N ASP A 566 -57.12 -111.40 -138.05
CA ASP A 566 -56.28 -112.49 -137.56
C ASP A 566 -56.66 -113.83 -138.22
N GLN A 567 -57.95 -114.16 -138.32
CA GLN A 567 -58.38 -115.39 -139.01
C GLN A 567 -57.99 -115.40 -140.50
N ARG A 568 -57.99 -114.24 -141.18
CA ARG A 568 -57.50 -114.12 -142.57
C ARG A 568 -55.97 -114.23 -142.64
N ALA A 569 -55.25 -113.70 -141.66
CA ALA A 569 -53.80 -113.82 -141.56
C ALA A 569 -53.37 -115.27 -141.28
N GLU A 570 -54.01 -115.97 -140.34
CA GLU A 570 -53.76 -117.39 -140.08
C GLU A 570 -54.04 -118.26 -141.30
N LYS A 571 -55.14 -118.00 -142.02
CA LYS A 571 -55.49 -118.73 -143.25
C LYS A 571 -54.44 -118.53 -144.36
N THR A 572 -53.98 -117.30 -144.59
CA THR A 572 -52.93 -117.02 -145.58
C THR A 572 -51.56 -117.57 -145.16
N ILE A 573 -51.23 -117.57 -143.86
CA ILE A 573 -50.04 -118.22 -143.32
C ILE A 573 -50.11 -119.75 -143.51
N ALA A 574 -51.28 -120.37 -143.33
CA ALA A 574 -51.49 -121.79 -143.58
C ALA A 574 -51.34 -122.15 -145.06
N GLU A 575 -51.94 -121.36 -145.95
CA GLU A 575 -51.81 -121.51 -147.41
C GLU A 575 -50.34 -121.35 -147.87
N LEU A 576 -49.61 -120.36 -147.34
CA LEU A 576 -48.17 -120.18 -147.61
C LEU A 576 -47.31 -121.33 -147.06
N ARG A 577 -47.60 -121.85 -145.86
CA ARG A 577 -46.90 -123.03 -145.32
C ARG A 577 -47.14 -124.27 -146.18
N LEU A 578 -48.36 -124.47 -146.67
CA LEU A 578 -48.69 -125.57 -147.58
C LEU A 578 -47.97 -125.42 -148.94
N ALA A 579 -47.91 -124.21 -149.49
CA ALA A 579 -47.17 -123.92 -150.71
C ALA A 579 -45.66 -124.17 -150.54
N MET A 580 -45.07 -123.75 -149.42
CA MET A 580 -43.65 -124.01 -149.10
C MET A 580 -43.34 -125.49 -148.86
N ALA A 581 -44.29 -126.27 -148.30
CA ALA A 581 -44.14 -127.72 -148.19
C ALA A 581 -44.14 -128.36 -149.58
N ASN A 582 -45.10 -128.00 -150.44
CA ASN A 582 -45.20 -128.53 -151.80
C ASN A 582 -43.98 -128.21 -152.68
N THR A 583 -43.40 -126.99 -152.57
CA THR A 583 -42.18 -126.64 -153.31
C THR A 583 -40.94 -127.33 -152.72
N ARG A 584 -40.88 -127.54 -151.41
CA ARG A 584 -39.81 -128.31 -150.77
C ARG A 584 -39.84 -129.78 -151.21
N ASP A 585 -41.03 -130.40 -151.25
CA ASP A 585 -41.20 -131.78 -151.70
C ASP A 585 -40.91 -131.93 -153.20
N ALA A 586 -41.22 -130.92 -154.02
CA ALA A 586 -40.82 -130.88 -155.43
C ALA A 586 -39.29 -130.79 -155.59
N ALA A 587 -38.63 -129.92 -154.82
CA ALA A 587 -37.16 -129.78 -154.84
C ALA A 587 -36.44 -131.04 -154.31
N VAL A 588 -37.01 -131.74 -153.31
CA VAL A 588 -36.50 -133.04 -152.85
C VAL A 588 -36.62 -134.09 -153.95
N LYS A 589 -37.74 -134.15 -154.68
CA LYS A 589 -37.90 -135.07 -155.81
C LYS A 589 -36.96 -134.76 -156.99
N GLU A 590 -36.66 -133.49 -157.26
CA GLU A 590 -35.62 -133.14 -158.24
C GLU A 590 -34.21 -133.53 -157.76
N LEU A 591 -33.90 -133.36 -156.47
CA LEU A 591 -32.64 -133.84 -155.88
C LEU A 591 -32.51 -135.37 -155.96
N GLU A 592 -33.57 -136.12 -155.68
CA GLU A 592 -33.62 -137.58 -155.85
C GLU A 592 -33.41 -137.98 -157.32
N GLN A 593 -34.04 -137.28 -158.28
CA GLN A 593 -33.81 -137.51 -159.71
C GLN A 593 -32.38 -137.15 -160.16
N LEU A 594 -31.77 -136.13 -159.56
CA LEU A 594 -30.37 -135.79 -159.81
C LEU A 594 -29.41 -136.83 -159.20
N GLN A 595 -29.71 -137.39 -158.02
CA GLN A 595 -28.97 -138.54 -157.48
C GLN A 595 -29.12 -139.79 -158.35
N ILE A 596 -30.30 -140.05 -158.91
CA ILE A 596 -30.49 -141.14 -159.88
C ILE A 596 -29.61 -140.91 -161.12
N LYS A 597 -29.50 -139.67 -161.61
CA LYS A 597 -28.59 -139.30 -162.73
C LYS A 597 -27.10 -139.33 -162.33
N GLU A 598 -26.75 -139.07 -161.08
CA GLU A 598 -25.39 -139.24 -160.58
C GLU A 598 -25.00 -140.74 -160.51
N SER A 599 -25.94 -141.59 -160.09
CA SER A 599 -25.78 -143.05 -160.16
C SER A 599 -25.67 -143.58 -161.61
N GLU A 600 -26.29 -142.88 -162.57
CA GLU A 600 -26.14 -143.12 -164.01
C GLU A 600 -24.69 -142.97 -164.48
N VAL A 601 -23.92 -142.05 -163.88
CA VAL A 601 -22.52 -141.80 -164.23
C VAL A 601 -21.59 -142.80 -163.53
N LEU A 602 -21.82 -143.09 -162.25
CA LEU A 602 -21.01 -144.06 -161.50
C LEU A 602 -21.12 -145.49 -162.05
N CYS A 603 -22.32 -145.95 -162.44
CA CYS A 603 -22.48 -147.26 -163.08
C CYS A 603 -21.82 -147.33 -164.47
N LYS A 604 -21.82 -146.24 -165.24
CA LYS A 604 -21.12 -146.17 -166.53
C LYS A 604 -19.59 -146.17 -166.35
N GLN A 605 -19.07 -145.49 -165.33
CA GLN A 605 -17.63 -145.53 -164.97
C GLN A 605 -17.20 -146.90 -164.42
N ALA A 606 -18.02 -147.55 -163.58
CA ALA A 606 -17.75 -148.89 -163.07
C ALA A 606 -17.69 -149.94 -164.20
N ALA A 607 -18.60 -149.86 -165.19
CA ALA A 607 -18.55 -150.72 -166.38
C ALA A 607 -17.26 -150.49 -167.22
N GLN A 608 -16.78 -149.24 -167.28
CA GLN A 608 -15.51 -148.88 -167.92
C GLN A 608 -14.30 -149.52 -167.21
N ILE A 609 -14.33 -149.60 -165.87
CA ILE A 609 -13.29 -150.22 -165.05
C ILE A 609 -13.33 -151.76 -165.12
N VAL A 610 -14.50 -152.38 -165.29
CA VAL A 610 -14.65 -153.85 -165.29
C VAL A 610 -14.18 -154.51 -166.60
N ARG A 611 -14.31 -153.86 -167.76
CA ARG A 611 -13.78 -154.43 -169.04
C ARG A 611 -12.32 -154.09 -169.34
N LEU A 612 -11.69 -153.16 -168.61
CA LEU A 612 -10.23 -152.98 -168.58
C LEU A 612 -9.47 -154.14 -167.88
N LYS A 613 -10.13 -155.25 -167.53
CA LYS A 613 -9.56 -156.33 -166.70
C LYS A 613 -9.61 -157.75 -167.28
N GLN A 614 -10.20 -158.01 -168.46
CA GLN A 614 -10.49 -159.40 -168.88
C GLN A 614 -10.24 -159.81 -170.35
N GLN A 615 -9.62 -158.98 -171.20
CA GLN A 615 -8.96 -159.43 -172.44
C GLN A 615 -8.03 -158.36 -172.99
#